data_AF-A0A0J5JSN0-F1
#
_entry.id   AF-A0A0J5JSN0-F1
#
_cell.length_a   1.000
_cell.length_b   1.000
_cell.length_c   1.000
_cell.angle_alpha   90.00
_cell.angle_beta   90.00
_cell.angle_gamma   90.00
#
_symmetry.space_group_name_H-M   'P 1'
#
loop_
_entity.id
_entity.type
_entity.pdbx_description
1 polymer ?
#
loop_
_entity_poly.entity_id
_entity_poly.type
_entity_poly.pdbx_seq_one_letter_code
_entity_poly.pdbx_strand_id
1 'polypeptide(L)'
;MFRNKLLNAMIIILLTISILGVIALVTMDGLYADETAGEPTIDEIIKYSVDFEEITTNLESGGYIRLKMKVQTDSKKATSELLKRDFQVQNIVIHEIATKSASDFEGGKGLSQLEEDIQQKINEVMQDGEIVKVYTTSFLLQN
;
A
#
# COMPACT_ATOMS: atom_id res chain seq x y z
N MET A 1 -44.46 9.58 7.89
CA MET A 1 -45.11 8.31 8.31
C MET A 1 -46.20 7.98 7.31
N PHE A 2 -46.11 6.84 6.63
CA PHE A 2 -47.15 6.38 5.71
C PHE A 2 -48.43 6.05 6.50
N ARG A 3 -49.61 6.24 5.89
CA ARG A 3 -50.91 5.93 6.53
C ARG A 3 -51.09 4.44 6.86
N ASN A 4 -50.30 3.57 6.24
CA ASN A 4 -50.34 2.13 6.44
C ASN A 4 -49.40 1.72 7.58
N LYS A 5 -49.99 1.29 8.70
CA LYS A 5 -49.25 0.85 9.91
C LYS A 5 -48.29 -0.30 9.62
N LEU A 6 -48.65 -1.21 8.71
CA LEU A 6 -47.77 -2.31 8.25
C LEU A 6 -46.58 -1.82 7.43
N LEU A 7 -46.78 -0.80 6.58
CA LEU A 7 -45.71 -0.24 5.76
C LEU A 7 -44.71 0.53 6.62
N ASN A 8 -45.18 1.28 7.63
CA ASN A 8 -44.29 1.91 8.60
C ASN A 8 -43.50 0.88 9.42
N ALA A 9 -44.13 -0.21 9.86
CA ALA A 9 -43.45 -1.27 10.60
C ALA A 9 -42.33 -1.93 9.77
N MET A 10 -42.58 -2.21 8.49
CA MET A 10 -41.59 -2.79 7.58
C MET A 10 -40.38 -1.86 7.35
N ILE A 11 -40.63 -0.56 7.18
CA ILE A 11 -39.57 0.44 6.98
C ILE A 11 -38.72 0.59 8.24
N ILE A 12 -39.32 0.56 9.43
CA ILE A 12 -38.60 0.63 10.70
C ILE A 12 -37.68 -0.59 10.87
N ILE A 13 -38.17 -1.80 10.57
CA ILE A 13 -37.37 -3.03 10.64
C ILE A 13 -36.18 -2.97 9.67
N LEU A 14 -36.41 -2.55 8.42
CA LEU A 14 -35.34 -2.37 7.43
C LEU A 14 -34.27 -1.36 7.88
N LEU A 15 -34.70 -0.22 8.45
CA LEU A 15 -33.78 0.79 8.97
C LEU A 15 -32.94 0.23 10.12
N THR A 16 -33.54 -0.50 11.05
CA THR A 16 -32.79 -1.11 12.17
C THR A 16 -31.75 -2.12 11.70
N ILE A 17 -32.08 -2.95 10.70
CA ILE A 17 -31.13 -3.92 10.13
C ILE A 17 -29.99 -3.20 9.39
N SER A 18 -30.30 -2.12 8.66
CA SER A 18 -29.27 -1.34 7.97
C SER A 18 -28.26 -0.70 8.93
N ILE A 19 -28.74 -0.19 10.08
CA ILE A 19 -27.89 0.42 11.11
C ILE A 19 -26.99 -0.64 11.76
N LEU A 20 -27.53 -1.83 12.06
CA LEU A 20 -26.74 -2.95 12.58
C LEU A 20 -25.69 -3.43 11.57
N GLY A 21 -26.00 -3.44 10.28
CA GLY A 21 -25.06 -3.80 9.22
C GLY A 21 -23.90 -2.80 9.08
N VAL A 22 -24.18 -1.50 9.19
CA VAL A 22 -23.13 -0.46 9.18
C VAL A 22 -22.25 -0.57 10.42
N ILE A 23 -22.84 -0.81 11.60
CA ILE A 23 -22.06 -1.02 12.84
C ILE A 23 -21.14 -2.24 12.68
N ALA A 24 -21.65 -3.37 12.17
CA ALA A 24 -20.85 -4.57 11.94
C ALA A 24 -19.66 -4.32 10.99
N LEU A 25 -19.89 -3.59 9.88
CA LEU A 25 -18.83 -3.23 8.93
C LEU A 25 -17.77 -2.31 9.56
N VAL A 26 -18.19 -1.28 10.29
CA VAL A 26 -17.26 -0.34 10.95
C VAL A 26 -16.49 -1.01 12.07
N THR A 27 -17.11 -1.94 12.82
CA THR A 27 -16.40 -2.72 13.85
C THR A 27 -15.44 -3.74 13.26
N MET A 28 -15.61 -4.12 11.99
CA MET A 28 -14.73 -5.08 11.32
C MET A 28 -13.34 -4.48 11.10
N ASP A 29 -13.25 -3.24 10.64
CA ASP A 29 -11.98 -2.51 10.50
C ASP A 29 -11.28 -2.27 11.85
N GLY A 30 -12.04 -2.11 12.94
CA GLY A 30 -11.51 -1.92 14.30
C GLY A 30 -11.15 -3.20 15.07
N LEU A 31 -11.75 -4.35 14.74
CA LEU A 31 -11.43 -5.65 15.36
C LEU A 31 -10.30 -6.42 14.66
N TYR A 32 -9.99 -6.07 13.41
CA TYR A 32 -8.81 -6.59 12.69
C TYR A 32 -7.54 -5.78 12.94
N ALA A 33 -7.61 -4.69 13.72
CA ALA A 33 -6.44 -4.11 14.33
C ALA A 33 -5.98 -5.04 15.46
N ASP A 34 -5.06 -5.95 15.10
CA ASP A 34 -4.44 -6.89 16.03
C ASP A 34 -3.60 -6.10 17.06
N GLU A 35 -4.26 -5.64 18.13
CA GLU A 35 -3.63 -5.22 19.36
C GLU A 35 -3.00 -6.45 20.02
N THR A 36 -1.76 -6.82 19.64
CA THR A 36 -0.70 -7.47 20.47
C THR A 36 0.46 -8.10 19.66
N ALA A 37 0.86 -7.53 18.53
CA ALA A 37 2.19 -7.83 17.98
C ALA A 37 3.20 -6.81 18.50
N GLY A 38 4.16 -7.23 19.33
CA GLY A 38 5.35 -6.41 19.57
C GLY A 38 6.02 -6.05 18.24
N GLU A 39 6.77 -4.94 18.19
CA GLU A 39 7.46 -4.54 16.95
C GLU A 39 8.22 -5.75 16.36
N PRO A 40 8.05 -6.04 15.07
CA PRO A 40 8.64 -7.23 14.46
C PRO A 40 10.16 -7.19 14.61
N THR A 41 10.74 -8.33 14.97
CA THR A 41 12.19 -8.45 15.08
C THR A 41 12.85 -8.27 13.72
N ILE A 42 14.13 -7.89 13.67
CA ILE A 42 14.83 -7.71 12.38
C ILE A 42 14.85 -8.99 11.54
N ASP A 43 14.91 -10.16 12.18
CA ASP A 43 14.85 -11.46 11.50
C ASP A 43 13.48 -11.68 10.84
N GLU A 44 12.40 -11.23 11.46
CA GLU A 44 11.05 -11.28 10.89
C GLU A 44 10.89 -10.26 9.76
N ILE A 45 11.40 -9.05 9.91
CA ILE A 45 11.41 -8.03 8.86
C ILE A 45 12.11 -8.56 7.61
N ILE A 46 13.31 -9.14 7.76
CA ILE A 46 14.07 -9.71 6.65
C ILE A 46 13.30 -10.85 5.99
N LYS A 47 12.68 -11.72 6.79
CA LYS A 47 11.92 -12.87 6.30
C LYS A 47 10.69 -12.49 5.47
N TYR A 48 10.04 -11.38 5.80
CA TYR A 48 8.87 -10.86 5.06
C TYR A 48 9.24 -9.70 4.13
N SER A 49 10.52 -9.58 3.77
CA SER A 49 11.00 -8.60 2.80
C SER A 49 11.33 -9.25 1.46
N VAL A 50 10.95 -8.58 0.38
CA VAL A 50 11.26 -8.97 -0.99
C VAL A 50 12.27 -7.99 -1.58
N ASP A 51 13.37 -8.51 -2.12
CA ASP A 51 14.31 -7.74 -2.91
C ASP A 51 13.82 -7.66 -4.36
N PHE A 52 13.80 -6.44 -4.91
CA PHE A 52 13.49 -6.20 -6.30
C PHE A 52 14.76 -6.00 -7.12
N GLU A 53 14.70 -6.38 -8.40
CA GLU A 53 15.78 -6.12 -9.35
C GLU A 53 15.99 -4.62 -9.56
N GLU A 54 17.16 -4.27 -10.12
CA GLU A 54 17.49 -2.88 -10.43
C GLU A 54 16.54 -2.32 -11.49
N ILE A 55 15.87 -1.21 -11.16
CA ILE A 55 14.98 -0.49 -12.06
C ILE A 55 15.73 0.71 -12.60
N THR A 56 15.77 0.83 -13.92
CA THR A 56 16.32 2.00 -14.63
C THR A 56 15.21 2.67 -15.41
N THR A 57 15.00 3.97 -15.17
CA THR A 57 13.98 4.75 -15.88
C THR A 57 14.39 6.20 -16.05
N ASN A 58 13.78 6.86 -17.03
CA ASN A 58 14.05 8.25 -17.36
C ASN A 58 13.26 9.19 -16.44
N LEU A 59 13.82 10.37 -16.19
CA LEU A 59 13.15 11.46 -15.51
C LEU A 59 12.41 12.38 -16.48
N GLU A 60 11.42 13.11 -15.98
CA GLU A 60 10.72 14.12 -16.77
C GLU A 60 11.68 15.24 -17.22
N SER A 61 12.58 15.67 -16.34
CA SER A 61 13.54 16.76 -16.58
C SER A 61 14.65 16.40 -17.58
N GLY A 62 14.67 15.18 -18.10
CA GLY A 62 15.85 14.58 -18.72
C GLY A 62 16.80 13.97 -17.68
N GLY A 63 17.61 13.02 -18.13
CA GLY A 63 18.41 12.16 -17.25
C GLY A 63 17.74 10.82 -16.95
N TYR A 64 18.37 10.01 -16.11
CA TYR A 64 17.86 8.71 -15.69
C TYR A 64 18.19 8.42 -14.22
N ILE A 65 17.36 7.57 -13.62
CA ILE A 65 17.57 7.02 -12.28
C ILE A 65 17.81 5.52 -12.39
N ARG A 66 18.74 5.03 -11.56
CA ARG A 66 18.85 3.62 -11.19
C ARG A 66 18.52 3.45 -9.73
N LEU A 67 17.55 2.58 -9.46
CA LEU A 67 16.99 2.33 -8.14
C LEU A 67 17.03 0.83 -7.85
N LYS A 68 17.47 0.48 -6.64
CA LYS A 68 17.21 -0.83 -6.03
C LYS A 68 16.40 -0.63 -4.76
N MET A 69 15.43 -1.51 -4.56
CA MET A 69 14.49 -1.42 -3.46
C MET A 69 14.22 -2.78 -2.86
N LYS A 70 13.94 -2.75 -1.55
CA LYS A 70 13.49 -3.88 -0.76
C LYS A 70 12.17 -3.50 -0.12
N VAL A 71 11.18 -4.38 -0.23
CA VAL A 71 9.81 -4.10 0.23
C VAL A 71 9.45 -5.07 1.34
N GLN A 72 9.11 -4.52 2.51
CA GLN A 72 8.63 -5.27 3.65
C GLN A 72 7.12 -5.46 3.58
N THR A 73 6.69 -6.70 3.80
CA THR A 73 5.28 -7.10 3.89
C THR A 73 4.92 -7.48 5.33
N ASP A 74 3.63 -7.44 5.64
CA ASP A 74 3.07 -7.82 6.94
C ASP A 74 3.13 -9.34 7.22
N SER A 75 3.18 -10.15 6.17
CA SER A 75 2.93 -11.58 6.25
C SER A 75 3.57 -12.37 5.11
N LYS A 76 3.77 -13.67 5.34
CA LYS A 76 4.26 -14.60 4.31
C LYS A 76 3.35 -14.67 3.07
N LYS A 77 2.03 -14.46 3.26
CA LYS A 77 1.05 -14.50 2.18
C LYS A 77 1.24 -13.28 1.27
N ALA A 78 1.35 -12.10 1.86
CA ALA A 78 1.68 -10.85 1.17
C ALA A 78 3.02 -10.95 0.43
N THR A 79 4.06 -11.51 1.06
CA THR A 79 5.35 -11.77 0.40
C THR A 79 5.18 -12.62 -0.87
N SER A 80 4.36 -13.66 -0.80
CA SER A 80 4.14 -14.60 -1.92
C SER A 80 3.30 -14.00 -3.05
N GLU A 81 2.35 -13.12 -2.72
CA GLU A 81 1.58 -12.35 -3.70
C GLU A 81 2.48 -11.32 -4.38
N LEU A 82 3.23 -10.56 -3.59
CA LEU A 82 4.11 -9.49 -4.06
C LEU A 82 5.13 -10.01 -5.10
N LEU A 83 5.71 -11.20 -4.85
CA LEU A 83 6.60 -11.87 -5.80
C LEU A 83 5.95 -12.20 -7.15
N LYS A 84 4.64 -12.44 -7.18
CA LYS A 84 3.89 -12.70 -8.43
C LYS A 84 3.49 -11.41 -9.16
N ARG A 85 3.47 -10.30 -8.44
CA ARG A 85 3.11 -8.95 -8.94
C ARG A 85 4.35 -8.11 -9.23
N ASP A 86 5.52 -8.74 -9.34
CA ASP A 86 6.80 -8.08 -9.59
C ASP A 86 6.73 -7.10 -10.77
N PHE A 87 6.14 -7.52 -11.88
CA PHE A 87 5.94 -6.68 -13.07
C PHE A 87 5.02 -5.47 -12.80
N GLN A 88 4.02 -5.61 -11.93
CA GLN A 88 3.12 -4.51 -11.57
C GLN A 88 3.85 -3.50 -10.67
N VAL A 89 4.63 -4.00 -9.71
CA VAL A 89 5.46 -3.16 -8.84
C VAL A 89 6.46 -2.38 -9.68
N GLN A 90 7.18 -3.05 -10.59
CA GLN A 90 8.10 -2.39 -11.51
C GLN A 90 7.40 -1.32 -12.35
N ASN A 91 6.21 -1.63 -12.88
CA ASN A 91 5.43 -0.65 -13.64
C ASN A 91 5.04 0.58 -12.81
N ILE A 92 4.55 0.39 -11.59
CA ILE A 92 4.21 1.48 -10.66
C ILE A 92 5.43 2.37 -10.41
N VAL A 93 6.58 1.78 -10.08
CA VAL A 93 7.82 2.51 -9.80
C VAL A 93 8.29 3.31 -11.01
N ILE A 94 8.27 2.70 -12.20
CA ILE A 94 8.66 3.36 -13.46
C ILE A 94 7.76 4.56 -13.73
N HIS A 95 6.44 4.40 -13.58
CA HIS A 95 5.49 5.49 -13.80
C HIS A 95 5.65 6.61 -12.77
N GLU A 96 5.90 6.27 -11.50
CA GLU A 96 6.09 7.27 -10.46
C GLU A 96 7.33 8.13 -10.76
N ILE A 97 8.48 7.49 -11.02
CA ILE A 97 9.73 8.20 -11.30
C ILE A 97 9.66 8.99 -12.61
N ALA A 98 8.99 8.48 -13.64
CA ALA A 98 8.87 9.15 -14.94
C ALA A 98 8.12 10.49 -14.86
N THR A 99 7.39 10.74 -13.77
CA THR A 99 6.70 12.02 -13.52
C THR A 99 7.47 12.96 -12.60
N LYS A 100 8.66 12.55 -12.13
CA LYS A 100 9.52 13.37 -11.27
C LYS A 100 10.62 14.03 -12.07
N SER A 101 11.05 15.17 -11.57
CA SER A 101 12.22 15.91 -11.98
C SER A 101 13.40 15.62 -11.05
N ALA A 102 14.62 15.93 -11.49
CA ALA A 102 15.79 15.74 -10.63
C ALA A 102 15.77 16.57 -9.34
N SER A 103 15.16 17.75 -9.38
CA SER A 103 14.97 18.61 -8.20
C SER A 103 14.07 17.98 -7.14
N ASP A 104 13.17 17.06 -7.52
CA ASP A 104 12.29 16.38 -6.57
C ASP A 104 13.06 15.41 -5.66
N PHE A 105 14.26 14.99 -6.09
CA PHE A 105 15.16 14.13 -5.33
C PHE A 105 16.29 14.91 -4.63
N GLU A 106 16.25 16.25 -4.65
CA GLU A 106 17.20 17.07 -3.92
C GLU A 106 16.94 17.00 -2.41
N GLY A 107 17.83 16.29 -1.70
CA GLY A 107 17.72 16.04 -0.27
C GLY A 107 16.90 14.79 0.06
N GLY A 108 17.06 14.28 1.29
CA GLY A 108 16.48 12.98 1.67
C GLY A 108 14.95 12.91 1.68
N LYS A 109 14.24 14.05 1.67
CA LYS A 109 12.77 14.09 1.73
C LYS A 109 12.10 13.57 0.46
N GLY A 110 12.69 13.85 -0.71
CA GLY A 110 12.15 13.39 -1.99
C GLY A 110 12.12 11.88 -2.11
N LEU A 111 13.18 11.23 -1.59
CA LEU A 111 13.28 9.79 -1.57
C LEU A 111 12.26 9.16 -0.62
N SER A 112 12.07 9.74 0.57
CA SER A 112 11.04 9.26 1.50
C SER A 112 9.62 9.40 0.92
N GLN A 113 9.33 10.50 0.23
CA GLN A 113 8.04 10.66 -0.45
C GLN A 113 7.84 9.60 -1.55
N LEU A 114 8.89 9.32 -2.34
CA LEU A 114 8.84 8.27 -3.36
C LEU A 114 8.54 6.90 -2.73
N GLU A 115 9.19 6.57 -1.61
CA GLU A 115 8.96 5.31 -0.88
C GLU A 115 7.50 5.19 -0.40
N GLU A 116 6.93 6.26 0.14
CA GLU A 116 5.53 6.33 0.59
C GLU A 116 4.55 6.22 -0.58
N ASP A 117 4.79 6.95 -1.69
CA ASP A 117 3.95 6.91 -2.89
C ASP A 117 3.93 5.51 -3.51
N ILE A 118 5.10 4.86 -3.59
CA ILE A 118 5.22 3.48 -4.08
C ILE A 118 4.49 2.52 -3.13
N GLN A 119 4.68 2.64 -1.81
CA GLN A 119 4.00 1.80 -0.83
C GLN A 119 2.48 1.86 -1.01
N GLN A 120 1.92 3.06 -1.07
CA GLN A 120 0.48 3.25 -1.21
C GLN A 120 -0.04 2.62 -2.50
N LYS A 121 0.62 2.86 -3.64
CA LYS A 121 0.21 2.34 -4.94
C LYS A 121 0.32 0.82 -5.04
N ILE A 122 1.31 0.21 -4.39
CA ILE A 122 1.40 -1.26 -4.33
C ILE A 122 0.23 -1.81 -3.48
N ASN A 123 -0.08 -1.18 -2.35
CA ASN A 123 -1.21 -1.60 -1.51
C ASN A 123 -2.57 -1.53 -2.22
N GLU A 124 -2.75 -0.59 -3.15
CA GLU A 124 -3.97 -0.51 -3.98
C GLU A 124 -4.18 -1.74 -4.90
N VAL A 125 -3.10 -2.44 -5.27
CA VAL A 125 -3.17 -3.61 -6.15
C VAL A 125 -3.03 -4.94 -5.42
N MET A 126 -2.63 -4.93 -4.15
CA MET A 126 -2.56 -6.11 -3.30
C MET A 126 -3.95 -6.54 -2.81
N GLN A 127 -4.13 -7.84 -2.64
CA GLN A 127 -5.38 -8.43 -2.17
C GLN A 127 -5.20 -9.22 -0.88
N ASP A 128 -4.00 -9.76 -0.65
CA ASP A 128 -3.69 -10.68 0.42
C ASP A 128 -2.57 -10.11 1.32
N GLY A 129 -2.93 -9.11 2.13
CA GLY A 129 -2.06 -8.43 3.09
C GLY A 129 -1.56 -7.07 2.57
N GLU A 130 -0.58 -6.49 3.26
CA GLU A 130 -0.11 -5.14 2.99
C GLU A 130 1.41 -4.97 2.99
N ILE A 131 1.86 -3.94 2.29
CA ILE A 131 3.20 -3.39 2.35
C ILE A 131 3.29 -2.48 3.58
N VAL A 132 4.18 -2.87 4.49
CA VAL A 132 4.49 -2.10 5.70
C VAL A 132 5.46 -0.97 5.38
N LYS A 133 6.48 -1.26 4.57
CA LYS A 133 7.53 -0.28 4.25
C LYS A 133 8.27 -0.61 2.97
N VAL A 134 8.60 0.42 2.21
CA VAL A 134 9.52 0.37 1.07
C VAL A 134 10.85 0.97 1.49
N TYR A 135 11.94 0.27 1.19
CA TYR A 135 13.30 0.71 1.47
C TYR A 135 14.07 0.86 0.17
N THR A 136 14.62 2.04 -0.05
CA THR A 136 15.61 2.25 -1.11
C THR A 136 16.98 1.79 -0.64
N THR A 137 17.54 0.75 -1.28
CA THR A 137 18.86 0.20 -0.94
C THR A 137 19.98 0.75 -1.80
N SER A 138 19.65 1.23 -3.01
CA SER A 138 20.58 1.93 -3.89
C SER A 138 19.81 2.95 -4.71
N PHE A 139 20.33 4.17 -4.78
CA PHE A 139 19.76 5.25 -5.57
C PHE A 139 20.88 5.99 -6.29
N LEU A 140 20.81 6.04 -7.61
CA LEU A 140 21.72 6.80 -8.45
C LEU A 140 20.90 7.65 -9.42
N LEU A 141 21.10 8.95 -9.34
CA LEU A 141 20.53 9.92 -10.26
C LEU A 141 21.63 10.48 -11.15
N GLN A 142 21.39 10.46 -12.47
CA GLN A 142 22.28 11.06 -13.46
C GLN A 142 21.46 12.00 -14.34
N ASN A 143 21.79 13.29 -14.26
CA ASN A 143 21.34 14.32 -15.20
C ASN A 143 22.35 14.50 -16.33
#